data_AF-A0A662VH82-F1
#
_entry.id   AF-A0A662VH82-F1
#
_cell.length_a   1.000
_cell.length_b   1.000
_cell.length_c   1.000
_cell.angle_alpha   90.00
_cell.angle_beta   90.00
_cell.angle_gamma   90.00
#
_symmetry.space_group_name_H-M   'P 1'
#
loop_
_entity.id
_entity.type
_entity.pdbx_description
1 polymer ?
#
loop_
_entity_poly.entity_id
_entity_poly.type
_entity_poly.pdbx_seq_one_letter_code
_entity_poly.pdbx_strand_id
1 'polypeptide(L)'
;MEVPDFVREKIAEISQAKGYDPRELLEEYIKILNDDNIANIVFDDPAERFEMALGILLSHVLDSTPAFDFNVIPVGISNVRDTSKGLMRRLYCIIVEENTLRLESVGIFEDFFSKLRDIQFFNLYRVKLGKLSDGSLIFVNKTRFNSCEPVLEQFNRNAVYELLSRVGVVRVPKIPDAPKYPSKMRKTSDGREVTDDTDWRVIKGDVLRTWKLKNNPNTVGCSIYDMHTPLEDRVLPDGRVISPGMTVWLPADKFVDDLKPGVIADFYGTITVNEHGIASMNCFLVVPAVRFGGD
;
A
#
# COMPACT_ATOMS: atom_id res chain seq x y z
N MET A 1 -27.65 5.35 30.64
CA MET A 1 -28.10 3.95 30.64
C MET A 1 -26.98 3.14 31.28
N GLU A 2 -27.29 2.38 32.31
CA GLU A 2 -26.28 1.59 33.02
C GLU A 2 -26.08 0.25 32.31
N VAL A 3 -24.84 -0.06 31.93
CA VAL A 3 -24.49 -1.31 31.24
C VAL A 3 -24.43 -2.44 32.27
N PRO A 4 -25.16 -3.56 32.08
CA PRO A 4 -25.18 -4.69 33.02
C PRO A 4 -23.80 -5.31 33.27
N ASP A 5 -23.61 -5.90 34.45
CA ASP A 5 -22.32 -6.48 34.87
C ASP A 5 -21.85 -7.61 33.95
N PHE A 6 -22.75 -8.48 33.49
CA PHE A 6 -22.39 -9.59 32.60
C PHE A 6 -21.78 -9.10 31.26
N VAL A 7 -22.19 -7.92 30.78
CA VAL A 7 -21.61 -7.30 29.57
C VAL A 7 -20.20 -6.79 29.86
N ARG A 8 -19.99 -6.15 31.02
CA ARG A 8 -18.69 -5.64 31.43
C ARG A 8 -17.67 -6.76 31.63
N GLU A 9 -18.10 -7.84 32.29
CA GLU A 9 -17.30 -9.06 32.46
C GLU A 9 -16.90 -9.64 31.10
N LYS A 10 -17.86 -9.78 30.17
CA LYS A 10 -17.56 -10.31 28.84
C LYS A 10 -16.61 -9.42 28.03
N ILE A 11 -16.79 -8.10 28.10
CA ILE A 11 -15.88 -7.14 27.46
C ILE A 11 -14.46 -7.27 28.03
N ALA A 12 -14.33 -7.43 29.35
CA ALA A 12 -13.02 -7.65 30.00
C ALA A 12 -12.37 -8.97 29.55
N GLU A 13 -13.14 -10.06 29.47
CA GLU A 13 -12.64 -11.34 28.94
C GLU A 13 -12.15 -11.22 27.49
N ILE A 14 -12.93 -10.58 26.62
CA ILE A 14 -12.58 -10.36 25.21
C ILE A 14 -11.32 -9.49 25.11
N SER A 15 -11.28 -8.40 25.87
CA SER A 15 -10.13 -7.49 25.96
C SER A 15 -8.86 -8.26 26.31
N GLN A 16 -8.91 -9.09 27.35
CA GLN A 16 -7.77 -9.89 27.79
C GLN A 16 -7.36 -10.96 26.77
N ALA A 17 -8.33 -11.64 26.14
CA ALA A 17 -8.06 -12.73 25.20
C ALA A 17 -7.55 -12.25 23.83
N LYS A 18 -7.94 -11.05 23.39
CA LYS A 18 -7.67 -10.54 22.03
C LYS A 18 -6.82 -9.26 22.01
N GLY A 19 -6.49 -8.70 23.17
CA GLY A 19 -5.67 -7.49 23.29
C GLY A 19 -6.40 -6.19 22.91
N TYR A 20 -7.73 -6.16 22.99
CA TYR A 20 -8.51 -4.96 22.72
C TYR A 20 -8.53 -4.01 23.92
N ASP A 21 -8.54 -2.69 23.69
CA ASP A 21 -8.82 -1.72 24.76
C ASP A 21 -10.27 -1.92 25.26
N PRO A 22 -10.50 -2.18 26.55
CA PRO A 22 -11.84 -2.33 27.12
C PRO A 22 -12.75 -1.13 26.84
N ARG A 23 -12.18 0.08 26.79
CA ARG A 23 -12.94 1.32 26.54
C ARG A 23 -13.45 1.37 25.12
N GLU A 24 -12.61 1.02 24.14
CA GLU A 24 -13.04 0.95 22.73
C GLU A 24 -14.15 -0.09 22.53
N LEU A 25 -14.05 -1.26 23.19
CA LEU A 25 -15.08 -2.30 23.10
C LEU A 25 -16.41 -1.84 23.71
N LEU A 26 -16.36 -1.11 24.83
CA LEU A 26 -17.54 -0.56 25.47
C LEU A 26 -18.19 0.54 24.62
N GLU A 27 -17.40 1.41 24.00
CA GLU A 27 -17.92 2.44 23.08
C GLU A 27 -18.60 1.81 21.85
N GLU A 28 -17.99 0.78 21.27
CA GLU A 28 -18.58 0.06 20.13
C GLU A 28 -19.84 -0.70 20.54
N TYR A 29 -19.84 -1.33 21.72
CA TYR A 29 -21.03 -1.95 22.30
C TYR A 29 -22.18 -0.94 22.43
N ILE A 30 -21.91 0.25 22.97
CA ILE A 30 -22.91 1.31 23.15
C ILE A 30 -23.42 1.80 21.79
N LYS A 31 -22.57 1.88 20.76
CA LYS A 31 -23.01 2.22 19.39
C LYS A 31 -23.96 1.17 18.84
N ILE A 32 -23.61 -0.11 18.96
CA ILE A 32 -24.46 -1.23 18.51
C ILE A 32 -25.80 -1.19 19.26
N LEU A 33 -25.77 -1.04 20.58
CA LEU A 33 -26.98 -1.00 21.42
C LEU A 33 -27.95 0.13 21.03
N ASN A 34 -27.40 1.25 20.55
CA ASN A 34 -28.15 2.43 20.12
C ASN A 34 -28.40 2.48 18.60
N ASP A 35 -27.99 1.45 17.84
CA ASP A 35 -28.27 1.36 16.41
C ASP A 35 -29.79 1.23 16.20
N ASP A 36 -30.35 2.03 15.29
CA ASP A 36 -31.79 2.06 15.03
C ASP A 36 -32.36 0.68 14.65
N ASN A 37 -31.56 -0.19 14.02
CA ASN A 37 -32.01 -1.54 13.68
C ASN A 37 -32.19 -2.43 14.91
N ILE A 38 -31.47 -2.16 16.00
CA ILE A 38 -31.59 -2.90 17.27
C ILE A 38 -32.54 -2.20 18.21
N ALA A 39 -32.48 -0.87 18.29
CA ALA A 39 -33.31 -0.07 19.18
C ALA A 39 -34.81 -0.17 18.86
N ASN A 40 -35.17 -0.46 17.60
CA ASN A 40 -36.54 -0.62 17.15
C ASN A 40 -37.09 -2.06 17.25
N ILE A 41 -36.26 -3.03 17.65
CA ILE A 41 -36.73 -4.40 17.91
C ILE A 41 -37.48 -4.42 19.24
N VAL A 42 -38.67 -5.02 19.24
CA VAL A 42 -39.44 -5.25 20.47
C VAL A 42 -38.95 -6.55 21.07
N PHE A 43 -38.38 -6.47 22.27
CA PHE A 43 -37.92 -7.62 23.05
C PHE A 43 -38.92 -7.90 24.18
N ASP A 44 -39.13 -9.18 24.48
CA ASP A 44 -39.99 -9.60 25.57
C ASP A 44 -39.30 -9.40 26.94
N ASP A 45 -37.97 -9.50 26.97
CA ASP A 45 -37.12 -9.18 28.12
C ASP A 45 -36.09 -8.09 27.75
N PRO A 46 -35.99 -6.98 28.51
CA PRO A 46 -34.94 -5.98 28.33
C PRO A 46 -33.51 -6.55 28.32
N ALA A 47 -33.25 -7.67 28.99
CA ALA A 47 -31.95 -8.35 29.00
C ALA A 47 -31.55 -8.87 27.60
N GLU A 48 -32.51 -9.34 26.80
CA GLU A 48 -32.27 -9.88 25.45
C GLU A 48 -31.67 -8.84 24.52
N ARG A 49 -32.05 -7.56 24.68
CA ARG A 49 -31.45 -6.45 23.92
C ARG A 49 -29.95 -6.33 24.21
N PHE A 50 -29.56 -6.45 25.48
CA PHE A 50 -28.16 -6.35 25.87
C PHE A 50 -27.35 -7.57 25.38
N GLU A 51 -27.95 -8.76 25.41
CA GLU A 51 -27.36 -10.00 24.89
C GLU A 51 -27.20 -9.97 23.37
N MET A 52 -28.20 -9.50 22.63
CA MET A 52 -28.13 -9.37 21.17
C MET A 52 -27.02 -8.40 20.75
N ALA A 53 -26.95 -7.22 21.38
CA ALA A 53 -25.88 -6.26 21.13
C ALA A 53 -24.49 -6.85 21.44
N LEU A 54 -24.39 -7.66 22.50
CA LEU A 54 -23.16 -8.36 22.87
C LEU A 54 -22.80 -9.46 21.86
N GLY A 55 -23.78 -10.18 21.33
CA GLY A 55 -23.61 -11.17 20.27
C GLY A 55 -23.08 -10.56 18.98
N ILE A 56 -23.59 -9.39 18.60
CA ILE A 56 -23.10 -8.63 17.42
C ILE A 56 -21.68 -8.12 17.67
N LEU A 57 -21.40 -7.55 18.85
CA LEU A 57 -20.04 -7.17 19.23
C LEU A 57 -19.09 -8.37 19.15
N LEU A 58 -19.50 -9.53 19.69
CA LEU A 58 -18.72 -10.76 19.66
C LEU A 58 -18.47 -11.23 18.24
N SER A 59 -19.46 -11.21 17.34
CA SER A 59 -19.25 -11.51 15.92
C SER A 59 -18.24 -10.55 15.30
N HIS A 60 -18.38 -9.24 15.53
CA HIS A 60 -17.43 -8.25 15.03
C HIS A 60 -16.02 -8.50 15.55
N VAL A 61 -15.86 -8.93 16.81
CA VAL A 61 -14.57 -9.11 17.46
C VAL A 61 -13.93 -10.46 17.14
N LEU A 62 -14.70 -11.56 17.12
CA LEU A 62 -14.19 -12.90 16.84
C LEU A 62 -13.71 -13.03 15.39
N ASP A 63 -14.39 -12.37 14.46
CA ASP A 63 -14.03 -12.38 13.04
C ASP A 63 -12.99 -11.30 12.67
N SER A 64 -12.72 -10.36 13.58
CA SER A 64 -11.74 -9.30 13.33
C SER A 64 -10.30 -9.76 13.48
N THR A 65 -9.47 -9.42 12.50
CA THR A 65 -8.01 -9.53 12.60
C THR A 65 -7.50 -8.60 13.71
N PRO A 66 -6.62 -9.07 14.62
CA PRO A 66 -6.03 -8.23 15.67
C PRO A 66 -5.39 -6.97 15.08
N ALA A 67 -5.73 -5.82 15.66
CA ALA A 67 -5.32 -4.51 15.18
C ALA A 67 -4.34 -3.83 16.15
N PHE A 68 -3.25 -3.29 15.61
CA PHE A 68 -2.18 -2.63 16.39
C PHE A 68 -1.95 -1.21 15.87
N ASP A 69 -1.51 -0.33 16.76
CA ASP A 69 -1.13 1.03 16.41
C ASP A 69 0.25 1.06 15.74
N PHE A 70 0.33 1.74 14.59
CA PHE A 70 1.57 1.96 13.84
C PHE A 70 1.69 3.43 13.49
N ASN A 71 2.92 3.94 13.56
CA ASN A 71 3.29 5.19 12.93
C ASN A 71 3.72 4.89 11.49
N VAL A 72 3.02 5.44 10.51
CA VAL A 72 3.19 5.12 9.10
C VAL A 72 3.34 6.36 8.24
N ILE A 73 4.19 6.30 7.23
CA ILE A 73 4.32 7.31 6.18
C ILE A 73 3.97 6.63 4.86
N PRO A 74 2.77 6.86 4.30
CA PRO A 74 2.39 6.31 3.00
C PRO A 74 3.27 6.88 1.89
N VAL A 75 3.83 6.02 1.02
CA VAL A 75 4.77 6.44 -0.03
C VAL A 75 4.40 5.99 -1.43
N GLY A 76 3.60 4.94 -1.59
CA GLY A 76 3.23 4.44 -2.91
C GLY A 76 2.09 3.44 -2.87
N ILE A 77 1.63 3.02 -4.05
CA ILE A 77 0.48 2.12 -4.18
C ILE A 77 0.69 1.13 -5.33
N SER A 78 0.24 -0.11 -5.15
CA SER A 78 0.25 -1.13 -6.21
C SER A 78 -0.94 -1.03 -7.14
N ASN A 79 -0.83 -1.70 -8.29
CA ASN A 79 -1.99 -2.04 -9.13
C ASN A 79 -3.01 -2.88 -8.34
N VAL A 80 -4.27 -2.85 -8.78
CA VAL A 80 -5.27 -3.85 -8.37
C VAL A 80 -4.82 -5.22 -8.84
N ARG A 81 -4.86 -6.20 -7.95
CA ARG A 81 -4.67 -7.61 -8.26
C ARG A 81 -5.92 -8.38 -7.89
N ASP A 82 -6.30 -9.31 -8.75
CA ASP A 82 -7.30 -10.30 -8.44
C ASP A 82 -6.68 -11.41 -7.58
N THR A 83 -7.34 -11.77 -6.50
CA THR A 83 -6.89 -12.80 -5.55
C THR A 83 -8.05 -13.73 -5.23
N SER A 84 -7.77 -14.90 -4.64
CA SER A 84 -8.83 -15.82 -4.19
C SER A 84 -9.79 -15.22 -3.16
N LYS A 85 -9.42 -14.10 -2.53
CA LYS A 85 -10.23 -13.35 -1.56
C LYS A 85 -10.88 -12.09 -2.18
N GLY A 86 -10.88 -11.97 -3.50
CA GLY A 86 -11.36 -10.80 -4.23
C GLY A 86 -10.25 -9.82 -4.59
N LEU A 87 -10.65 -8.61 -5.01
CA LEU A 87 -9.72 -7.58 -5.46
C LEU A 87 -8.91 -7.02 -4.29
N MET A 88 -7.59 -6.95 -4.47
CA MET A 88 -6.66 -6.43 -3.49
C MET A 88 -5.72 -5.40 -4.11
N ARG A 89 -5.37 -4.38 -3.33
CA ARG A 89 -4.26 -3.46 -3.59
C ARG A 89 -3.31 -3.47 -2.40
N ARG A 90 -2.11 -2.93 -2.58
CA ARG A 90 -1.17 -2.67 -1.50
C ARG A 90 -0.89 -1.19 -1.43
N LEU A 91 -0.97 -0.65 -0.22
CA LEU A 91 -0.37 0.63 0.11
C LEU A 91 1.02 0.36 0.67
N TYR A 92 2.02 1.00 0.09
CA TYR A 92 3.38 0.93 0.59
C TYR A 92 3.61 2.07 1.57
N CYS A 93 4.08 1.71 2.76
CA CYS A 93 4.26 2.61 3.87
C CYS A 93 5.67 2.44 4.45
N ILE A 94 6.31 3.53 4.84
CA ILE A 94 7.42 3.48 5.78
C ILE A 94 6.81 3.35 7.17
N ILE A 95 7.07 2.25 7.87
CA ILE A 95 6.74 2.09 9.29
C ILE A 95 7.86 2.73 10.11
N VAL A 96 7.47 3.62 11.02
CA VAL A 96 8.36 4.32 11.94
C VAL A 96 8.29 3.63 13.30
N GLU A 97 9.36 2.92 13.65
CA GLU A 97 9.58 2.33 14.98
C GLU A 97 10.70 3.12 15.69
N GLU A 98 10.81 3.01 17.02
CA GLU A 98 11.59 3.92 17.87
C GLU A 98 12.99 4.29 17.34
N ASN A 99 13.68 3.35 16.68
CA ASN A 99 15.01 3.58 16.13
C ASN A 99 15.16 3.11 14.66
N THR A 100 14.08 2.72 14.00
CA THR A 100 14.14 2.06 12.70
C THR A 100 13.04 2.54 11.76
N LEU A 101 13.42 2.68 10.49
CA LEU A 101 12.49 2.89 9.39
C LEU A 101 12.49 1.63 8.53
N ARG A 102 11.32 1.10 8.22
CA ARG A 102 11.19 -0.04 7.30
C ARG A 102 10.09 0.20 6.29
N LEU A 103 10.37 -0.12 5.03
CA LEU A 103 9.36 -0.11 3.99
C LEU A 103 8.54 -1.39 4.08
N GLU A 104 7.24 -1.26 4.21
CA GLU A 104 6.30 -2.37 4.34
C GLU A 104 5.15 -2.22 3.34
N SER A 105 4.54 -3.35 3.00
CA SER A 105 3.32 -3.38 2.21
C SER A 105 2.13 -3.67 3.11
N VAL A 106 1.08 -2.86 2.97
CA VAL A 106 -0.18 -3.02 3.71
C VAL A 106 -1.27 -3.41 2.72
N GLY A 107 -1.84 -4.60 2.91
CA GLY A 107 -2.92 -5.14 2.08
C GLY A 107 -4.23 -4.39 2.28
N ILE A 108 -4.88 -4.06 1.19
CA ILE A 108 -6.17 -3.35 1.16
C ILE A 108 -7.10 -4.18 0.29
N PHE A 109 -8.20 -4.64 0.87
CA PHE A 109 -9.28 -5.31 0.15
C PHE A 109 -10.25 -4.28 -0.43
N GLU A 110 -11.04 -4.70 -1.42
CA GLU A 110 -11.94 -3.85 -2.20
C GLU A 110 -12.83 -2.93 -1.34
N ASP A 111 -13.42 -3.46 -0.26
CA ASP A 111 -14.29 -2.72 0.67
C ASP A 111 -13.61 -1.49 1.31
N PHE A 112 -12.27 -1.46 1.31
CA PHE A 112 -11.47 -0.37 1.86
C PHE A 112 -10.84 0.55 0.80
N PHE A 113 -11.06 0.31 -0.50
CA PHE A 113 -10.45 1.15 -1.56
C PHE A 113 -10.86 2.61 -1.47
N SER A 114 -12.08 2.91 -1.01
CA SER A 114 -12.56 4.28 -0.83
C SER A 114 -11.67 5.10 0.12
N LYS A 115 -11.12 4.45 1.17
CA LYS A 115 -10.25 5.08 2.17
C LYS A 115 -8.92 5.58 1.59
N LEU A 116 -8.50 5.09 0.42
CA LEU A 116 -7.27 5.55 -0.24
C LEU A 116 -7.34 7.01 -0.69
N ARG A 117 -8.56 7.57 -0.85
CA ARG A 117 -8.76 8.96 -1.28
C ARG A 117 -8.33 9.97 -0.21
N ASP A 118 -8.38 9.57 1.05
CA ASP A 118 -8.07 10.43 2.20
C ASP A 118 -6.57 10.42 2.56
N ILE A 119 -5.77 9.61 1.86
CA ILE A 119 -4.36 9.41 2.17
C ILE A 119 -3.51 10.42 1.39
N GLN A 120 -2.79 11.25 2.13
CA GLN A 120 -1.74 12.11 1.60
C GLN A 120 -0.39 11.39 1.74
N PHE A 121 0.30 11.20 0.62
CA PHE A 121 1.63 10.57 0.65
C PHE A 121 2.65 11.51 1.30
N PHE A 122 3.67 10.91 1.93
CA PHE A 122 4.75 11.60 2.63
C PHE A 122 4.36 12.41 3.87
N ASN A 123 3.19 12.11 4.43
CA ASN A 123 2.81 12.57 5.78
C ASN A 123 2.86 11.41 6.78
N LEU A 124 3.18 11.72 8.03
CA LEU A 124 3.17 10.80 9.14
C LEU A 124 1.75 10.67 9.69
N TYR A 125 1.28 9.44 9.84
CA TYR A 125 0.00 9.10 10.46
C TYR A 125 0.22 8.11 11.59
N ARG A 126 -0.60 8.19 12.63
CA ARG A 126 -0.80 7.11 13.59
C ARG A 126 -2.06 6.34 13.21
N VAL A 127 -1.93 5.08 12.82
CA VAL A 127 -3.03 4.27 12.27
C VAL A 127 -3.11 2.91 12.94
N LYS A 128 -4.32 2.36 13.04
CA LYS A 128 -4.51 0.95 13.43
C LYS A 128 -4.50 0.05 12.20
N LEU A 129 -3.61 -0.94 12.15
CA LEU A 129 -3.55 -1.95 11.08
C LEU A 129 -3.74 -3.35 11.65
N GLY A 130 -4.40 -4.22 10.89
CA GLY A 130 -4.50 -5.63 11.20
C GLY A 130 -3.18 -6.34 10.93
N LYS A 131 -2.78 -7.30 11.77
CA LYS A 131 -1.64 -8.18 11.51
C LYS A 131 -2.09 -9.63 11.39
N LEU A 132 -1.84 -10.23 10.24
CA LEU A 132 -2.11 -11.64 9.96
C LEU A 132 -1.06 -12.54 10.63
N SER A 133 -1.34 -13.85 10.69
CA SER A 133 -0.46 -14.84 11.32
C SER A 133 0.91 -14.97 10.65
N ASP A 134 0.98 -14.69 9.34
CA ASP A 134 2.23 -14.63 8.57
C ASP A 134 3.00 -13.31 8.76
N GLY A 135 2.48 -12.40 9.58
CA GLY A 135 3.06 -11.08 9.85
C GLY A 135 2.61 -9.99 8.88
N SER A 136 1.87 -10.32 7.82
CA SER A 136 1.38 -9.36 6.82
C SER A 136 0.45 -8.34 7.47
N LEU A 137 0.60 -7.07 7.09
CA LEU A 137 -0.25 -5.98 7.54
C LEU A 137 -1.43 -5.77 6.58
N ILE A 138 -2.62 -5.50 7.12
CA ILE A 138 -3.82 -5.23 6.33
C ILE A 138 -4.64 -4.06 6.89
N PHE A 139 -5.47 -3.47 6.06
CA PHE A 139 -6.53 -2.57 6.51
C PHE A 139 -7.59 -3.36 7.25
N VAL A 140 -8.10 -2.76 8.33
CA VAL A 140 -9.21 -3.27 9.13
C VAL A 140 -10.27 -2.20 9.29
N ASN A 141 -11.43 -2.58 9.84
CA ASN A 141 -12.52 -1.65 10.12
C ASN A 141 -12.10 -0.46 10.99
N LYS A 142 -11.05 -0.61 11.81
CA LYS A 142 -10.50 0.46 12.65
C LYS A 142 -9.43 1.34 11.97
N THR A 143 -8.95 0.99 10.77
CA THR A 143 -7.94 1.78 10.06
C THR A 143 -8.51 3.12 9.59
N ARG A 144 -7.90 4.23 10.01
CA ARG A 144 -8.29 5.62 9.71
C ARG A 144 -7.04 6.46 9.45
N PHE A 145 -7.11 7.39 8.49
CA PHE A 145 -6.04 8.31 8.11
C PHE A 145 -6.49 9.77 8.33
N ASN A 146 -6.94 10.09 9.55
CA ASN A 146 -7.69 11.34 9.79
C ASN A 146 -6.80 12.50 10.25
N SER A 147 -5.63 12.23 10.81
CA SER A 147 -4.71 13.24 11.33
C SER A 147 -3.29 12.91 10.89
N CYS A 148 -2.61 13.90 10.31
CA CYS A 148 -1.29 13.70 9.75
C CYS A 148 -0.40 14.91 9.94
N GLU A 149 0.90 14.65 10.00
CA GLU A 149 1.93 15.66 10.09
C GLU A 149 2.84 15.55 8.86
N PRO A 150 3.16 16.66 8.16
CA PRO A 150 4.04 16.60 7.01
C PRO A 150 5.44 16.14 7.43
N VAL A 151 5.98 15.13 6.76
CA VAL A 151 7.35 14.65 7.01
C VAL A 151 8.37 15.44 6.20
N LEU A 152 7.98 15.86 5.00
CA LEU A 152 8.81 16.62 4.08
C LEU A 152 8.40 18.09 4.10
N GLU A 153 9.34 18.99 4.38
CA GLU A 153 9.11 20.44 4.31
C GLU A 153 8.78 20.90 2.89
N GLN A 154 9.38 20.25 1.89
CA GLN A 154 9.11 20.49 0.47
C GLN A 154 9.07 19.15 -0.28
N PHE A 155 8.02 18.96 -1.07
CA PHE A 155 7.90 17.81 -1.93
C PHE A 155 8.78 17.96 -3.18
N ASN A 156 10.00 17.42 -3.14
CA ASN A 156 10.92 17.39 -4.27
C ASN A 156 11.67 16.05 -4.37
N ARG A 157 12.25 15.78 -5.54
CA ARG A 157 12.94 14.50 -5.83
C ARG A 157 14.08 14.18 -4.87
N ASN A 158 14.84 15.19 -4.43
CA ASN A 158 15.97 14.97 -3.53
C ASN A 158 15.48 14.57 -2.14
N ALA A 159 14.51 15.31 -1.59
CA ALA A 159 13.93 15.01 -0.29
C ALA A 159 13.25 13.64 -0.25
N VAL A 160 12.50 13.29 -1.31
CA VAL A 160 11.88 11.96 -1.43
C VAL A 160 12.93 10.85 -1.54
N TYR A 161 13.98 11.06 -2.35
CA TYR A 161 15.06 10.08 -2.46
C TYR A 161 15.84 9.92 -1.16
N GLU A 162 16.15 10.99 -0.44
CA GLU A 162 16.83 10.95 0.85
C GLU A 162 16.03 10.12 1.84
N LEU A 163 14.72 10.39 2.01
CA LEU A 163 13.84 9.60 2.87
C LEU A 163 13.82 8.12 2.47
N LEU A 164 13.62 7.82 1.18
CA LEU A 164 13.52 6.44 0.70
C LEU A 164 14.86 5.69 0.75
N SER A 165 16.00 6.38 0.63
CA SER A 165 17.32 5.77 0.78
C SER A 165 17.55 5.25 2.20
N ARG A 166 16.96 5.88 3.22
CA ARG A 166 17.03 5.43 4.63
C ARG A 166 16.32 4.11 4.89
N VAL A 167 15.39 3.72 4.01
CA VAL A 167 14.71 2.41 4.04
C VAL A 167 15.28 1.42 3.01
N GLY A 168 16.46 1.72 2.44
CA GLY A 168 17.19 0.81 1.57
C GLY A 168 16.86 0.91 0.08
N VAL A 169 16.12 1.94 -0.37
CA VAL A 169 15.89 2.13 -1.80
C VAL A 169 17.19 2.50 -2.51
N VAL A 170 17.58 1.66 -3.48
CA VAL A 170 18.82 1.83 -4.25
C VAL A 170 18.55 2.56 -5.57
N ARG A 171 19.38 3.56 -5.88
CA ARG A 171 19.33 4.26 -7.17
C ARG A 171 20.04 3.46 -8.25
N VAL A 172 19.34 3.21 -9.35
CA VAL A 172 19.93 2.70 -10.58
C VAL A 172 20.55 3.88 -11.34
N PRO A 173 21.86 3.88 -11.62
CA PRO A 173 22.51 5.04 -12.23
C PRO A 173 21.96 5.39 -13.61
N LYS A 174 21.71 4.39 -14.45
CA LYS A 174 21.21 4.53 -15.83
C LYS A 174 20.28 3.37 -16.18
N ILE A 175 19.35 3.60 -17.11
CA ILE A 175 18.40 2.57 -17.58
C ILE A 175 19.08 1.27 -18.05
N PRO A 176 20.16 1.32 -18.87
CA PRO A 176 20.86 0.10 -19.29
C PRO A 176 21.48 -0.72 -18.16
N ASP A 177 21.70 -0.13 -16.98
CA ASP A 177 22.23 -0.83 -15.82
C ASP A 177 21.15 -1.56 -15.02
N ALA A 178 19.86 -1.30 -15.26
CA ALA A 178 18.74 -1.91 -14.52
C ALA A 178 18.84 -3.44 -14.34
N PRO A 179 19.29 -4.26 -15.33
CA PRO A 179 19.46 -5.70 -15.15
C PRO A 179 20.47 -6.09 -14.06
N LYS A 180 21.40 -5.20 -13.69
CA LYS A 180 22.39 -5.41 -12.61
C LYS A 180 21.83 -5.08 -11.22
N TYR A 181 20.64 -4.49 -11.16
CA TYR A 181 19.98 -4.08 -9.92
C TYR A 181 18.59 -4.74 -9.75
N PRO A 182 18.44 -6.07 -9.95
CA PRO A 182 17.15 -6.71 -9.73
C PRO A 182 16.72 -6.56 -8.27
N SER A 183 15.43 -6.49 -8.04
CA SER A 183 14.86 -6.63 -6.70
C SER A 183 15.04 -8.07 -6.22
N LYS A 184 15.21 -8.25 -4.91
CA LYS A 184 15.35 -9.55 -4.25
C LYS A 184 14.15 -10.43 -4.53
N MET A 185 14.39 -11.73 -4.58
CA MET A 185 13.35 -12.74 -4.58
C MET A 185 13.10 -13.20 -3.15
N ARG A 186 11.84 -13.44 -2.80
CA ARG A 186 11.42 -14.03 -1.53
C ARG A 186 10.57 -15.27 -1.80
N LYS A 187 10.61 -16.21 -0.86
CA LYS A 187 9.73 -17.38 -0.90
C LYS A 187 8.40 -17.06 -0.23
N THR A 188 7.31 -17.39 -0.89
CA THR A 188 5.97 -17.39 -0.31
C THR A 188 5.77 -18.60 0.59
N SER A 189 4.70 -18.59 1.39
CA SER A 189 4.34 -19.70 2.28
C SER A 189 4.08 -21.02 1.55
N ASP A 190 3.68 -20.96 0.28
CA ASP A 190 3.52 -22.12 -0.60
C ASP A 190 4.79 -22.46 -1.41
N GLY A 191 5.93 -21.87 -1.05
CA GLY A 191 7.25 -22.21 -1.60
C GLY A 191 7.58 -21.60 -2.96
N ARG A 192 6.70 -20.77 -3.54
CA ARG A 192 6.99 -20.08 -4.81
C ARG A 192 7.95 -18.92 -4.57
N GLU A 193 8.85 -18.71 -5.53
CA GLU A 193 9.70 -17.50 -5.53
C GLU A 193 8.95 -16.35 -6.22
N VAL A 194 8.79 -15.26 -5.47
CA VAL A 194 8.18 -14.03 -5.96
C VAL A 194 9.12 -12.87 -5.67
N THR A 195 9.06 -11.82 -6.48
CA THR A 195 9.81 -10.59 -6.19
C THR A 195 9.34 -10.00 -4.86
N ASP A 196 10.29 -9.65 -4.00
CA ASP A 196 10.02 -8.91 -2.78
C ASP A 196 9.51 -7.52 -3.15
N ASP A 197 8.26 -7.25 -2.81
CA ASP A 197 7.59 -6.03 -3.17
C ASP A 197 7.99 -4.82 -2.33
N THR A 198 8.86 -5.00 -1.33
CA THR A 198 9.46 -3.95 -0.51
C THR A 198 10.92 -3.65 -0.88
N ASP A 199 11.58 -4.48 -1.70
CA ASP A 199 12.96 -4.23 -2.15
C ASP A 199 12.98 -3.31 -3.38
N TRP A 200 12.79 -2.02 -3.15
CA TRP A 200 12.63 -1.04 -4.21
C TRP A 200 13.96 -0.57 -4.82
N ARG A 201 13.85 -0.14 -6.07
CA ARG A 201 14.85 0.63 -6.81
C ARG A 201 14.23 1.94 -7.26
N VAL A 202 15.07 2.94 -7.47
CA VAL A 202 14.67 4.17 -8.15
C VAL A 202 15.45 4.32 -9.46
N ILE A 203 14.74 4.63 -10.53
CA ILE A 203 15.34 4.91 -11.83
C ILE A 203 14.78 6.21 -12.40
N LYS A 204 15.68 7.06 -12.89
CA LYS A 204 15.31 8.30 -13.58
C LYS A 204 15.05 7.95 -15.04
N GLY A 205 13.96 8.47 -15.60
CA GLY A 205 13.67 8.31 -17.03
C GLY A 205 12.82 9.44 -17.58
N ASP A 206 12.90 9.63 -18.89
CA ASP A 206 11.97 10.45 -19.67
C ASP A 206 10.88 9.53 -20.25
N VAL A 207 9.63 9.95 -20.12
CA VAL A 207 8.47 9.21 -20.64
C VAL A 207 8.45 9.34 -22.17
N LEU A 208 8.57 8.21 -22.88
CA LEU A 208 8.40 8.19 -24.33
C LEU A 208 6.92 8.04 -24.72
N ARG A 209 6.25 7.08 -24.08
CA ARG A 209 4.85 6.75 -24.36
C ARG A 209 4.22 6.02 -23.18
N THR A 210 2.91 6.16 -23.08
CA THR A 210 2.06 5.39 -22.16
C THR A 210 1.00 4.62 -22.95
N TRP A 211 0.61 3.44 -22.45
CA TRP A 211 -0.45 2.63 -23.04
C TRP A 211 -1.20 1.85 -21.95
N LYS A 212 -2.51 1.67 -22.15
CA LYS A 212 -3.32 0.80 -21.27
C LYS A 212 -3.25 -0.63 -21.78
N LEU A 213 -3.11 -1.59 -20.87
CA LEU A 213 -3.21 -3.00 -21.21
C LEU A 213 -4.67 -3.37 -21.46
N LYS A 214 -4.98 -3.92 -22.65
CA LYS A 214 -6.33 -4.36 -23.00
C LYS A 214 -6.89 -5.42 -22.03
N ASN A 215 -6.02 -6.32 -21.56
CA ASN A 215 -6.40 -7.44 -20.71
C ASN A 215 -6.23 -7.14 -19.21
N ASN A 216 -5.73 -5.96 -18.85
CA ASN A 216 -5.59 -5.53 -17.47
C ASN A 216 -5.80 -4.01 -17.39
N PRO A 217 -7.07 -3.54 -17.35
CA PRO A 217 -7.39 -2.12 -17.38
C PRO A 217 -6.86 -1.35 -16.17
N ASN A 218 -6.52 -2.05 -15.08
CA ASN A 218 -5.98 -1.47 -13.85
C ASN A 218 -4.47 -1.20 -13.91
N THR A 219 -3.81 -1.57 -15.01
CA THR A 219 -2.37 -1.39 -15.20
C THR A 219 -2.08 -0.63 -16.48
N VAL A 220 -1.21 0.38 -16.38
CA VAL A 220 -0.68 1.13 -17.50
C VAL A 220 0.78 0.77 -17.70
N GLY A 221 1.16 0.54 -18.96
CA GLY A 221 2.55 0.45 -19.37
C GLY A 221 3.08 1.82 -19.76
N CYS A 222 4.30 2.11 -19.35
CA CYS A 222 5.05 3.30 -19.72
C CYS A 222 6.42 2.85 -20.23
N SER A 223 6.84 3.38 -21.38
CA SER A 223 8.21 3.20 -21.86
C SER A 223 9.00 4.43 -21.44
N ILE A 224 10.10 4.21 -20.71
CA ILE A 224 11.01 5.27 -20.31
C ILE A 224 12.37 5.10 -20.97
N TYR A 225 13.10 6.19 -21.18
CA TYR A 225 14.45 6.19 -21.75
C TYR A 225 15.35 7.21 -21.05
N ASP A 226 16.65 7.10 -21.27
CA ASP A 226 17.65 8.02 -20.76
C ASP A 226 18.04 8.98 -21.88
N MET A 227 17.72 10.28 -21.74
CA MET A 227 18.05 11.30 -22.74
C MET A 227 19.57 11.44 -22.97
N HIS A 228 20.41 10.95 -22.06
CA HIS A 228 21.86 11.05 -22.16
C HIS A 228 22.53 9.77 -22.71
N THR A 229 21.74 8.75 -23.04
CA THR A 229 22.26 7.53 -23.66
C THR A 229 21.80 7.49 -25.12
N PRO A 230 22.72 7.31 -26.10
CA PRO A 230 22.34 7.18 -27.51
C PRO A 230 21.28 6.10 -27.67
N LEU A 231 20.19 6.44 -28.38
CA LEU A 231 19.08 5.54 -28.65
C LEU A 231 19.47 4.52 -29.74
N GLU A 232 20.52 3.74 -29.52
CA GLU A 232 20.89 2.68 -30.46
C GLU A 232 20.20 1.38 -30.05
N ASP A 233 19.28 0.96 -30.92
CA ASP A 233 18.66 -0.35 -30.89
C ASP A 233 19.74 -1.43 -30.91
N ARG A 234 19.81 -2.25 -29.85
CA ARG A 234 20.79 -3.33 -29.78
C ARG A 234 20.19 -4.59 -30.42
N VAL A 235 20.81 -5.07 -31.49
CA VAL A 235 20.44 -6.35 -32.12
C VAL A 235 21.18 -7.48 -31.41
N LEU A 236 20.44 -8.38 -30.76
CA LEU A 236 20.98 -9.61 -30.18
C LEU A 236 21.44 -10.59 -31.28
N PRO A 237 22.32 -11.56 -30.98
CA PRO A 237 22.75 -12.59 -31.93
C PRO A 237 21.59 -13.42 -32.54
N ASP A 238 20.44 -13.46 -31.87
CA ASP A 238 19.21 -14.11 -32.33
C ASP A 238 18.30 -13.20 -33.17
N GLY A 239 18.76 -11.99 -33.53
CA GLY A 239 18.06 -11.02 -34.36
C GLY A 239 17.03 -10.16 -33.62
N ARG A 240 16.87 -10.30 -32.30
CA ARG A 240 15.93 -9.47 -31.53
C ARG A 240 16.49 -8.07 -31.29
N VAL A 241 15.67 -7.06 -31.57
CA VAL A 241 15.97 -5.65 -31.33
C VAL A 241 15.55 -5.29 -29.90
N ILE A 242 16.52 -4.95 -29.05
CA ILE A 242 16.26 -4.37 -27.73
C ILE A 242 16.29 -2.86 -27.88
N SER A 243 15.13 -2.23 -27.79
CA SER A 243 15.07 -0.78 -27.68
C SER A 243 15.71 -0.30 -26.38
N PRO A 244 16.43 0.84 -26.40
CA PRO A 244 17.21 1.40 -25.28
C PRO A 244 16.37 1.87 -24.07
N GLY A 245 15.07 1.57 -24.08
CA GLY A 245 14.14 1.94 -23.02
C GLY A 245 13.83 0.80 -22.06
N MET A 246 13.17 1.17 -20.96
CA MET A 246 12.66 0.23 -19.96
C MET A 246 11.15 0.34 -19.89
N THR A 247 10.49 -0.81 -19.75
CA THR A 247 9.05 -0.84 -19.48
C THR A 247 8.80 -0.70 -17.99
N VAL A 248 7.95 0.25 -17.64
CA VAL A 248 7.49 0.54 -16.29
C VAL A 248 5.98 0.33 -16.23
N TRP A 249 5.53 -0.50 -15.31
CA TRP A 249 4.12 -0.79 -15.07
C TRP A 249 3.61 0.04 -13.90
N LEU A 250 2.48 0.72 -14.09
CA LEU A 250 1.95 1.74 -13.18
C LEU A 250 0.47 1.50 -12.86
N PRO A 251 -0.01 1.91 -11.67
CA PRO A 251 -1.43 1.94 -11.35
C PRO A 251 -2.19 2.90 -12.26
N ALA A 252 -3.26 2.41 -12.88
CA ALA A 252 -3.98 3.18 -13.90
C ALA A 252 -4.72 4.41 -13.38
N ASP A 253 -4.94 4.50 -12.06
CA ASP A 253 -5.75 5.53 -11.41
C ASP A 253 -4.95 6.62 -10.72
N LYS A 254 -3.60 6.55 -10.70
CA LYS A 254 -2.76 7.47 -9.92
C LYS A 254 -1.71 8.24 -10.72
N PHE A 255 -1.45 7.90 -11.98
CA PHE A 255 -0.28 8.46 -12.70
C PHE A 255 -0.47 8.72 -14.20
N VAL A 256 -1.60 8.33 -14.80
CA VAL A 256 -1.71 8.32 -16.28
C VAL A 256 -1.80 9.71 -16.87
N ASP A 257 -2.53 10.62 -16.23
CA ASP A 257 -2.81 11.95 -16.80
C ASP A 257 -1.60 12.90 -16.70
N ASP A 258 -0.71 12.64 -15.73
CA ASP A 258 0.48 13.46 -15.46
C ASP A 258 1.74 12.95 -16.21
N LEU A 259 1.72 11.73 -16.75
CA LEU A 259 2.86 11.12 -17.46
C LEU A 259 2.72 11.22 -18.97
N LYS A 260 2.80 12.45 -19.46
CA LYS A 260 2.85 12.75 -20.90
C LYS A 260 4.26 12.50 -21.48
N PRO A 261 4.38 12.25 -22.78
CA PRO A 261 5.69 12.18 -23.43
C PRO A 261 6.56 13.41 -23.13
N GLY A 262 7.85 13.21 -22.83
CA GLY A 262 8.79 14.28 -22.46
C GLY A 262 8.82 14.63 -20.97
N VAL A 263 7.97 14.03 -20.14
CA VAL A 263 8.02 14.20 -18.68
C VAL A 263 9.19 13.38 -18.14
N ILE A 264 10.07 14.04 -17.40
CA ILE A 264 11.17 13.40 -16.69
C ILE A 264 10.70 13.12 -15.26
N ALA A 265 10.89 11.90 -14.77
CA ALA A 265 10.53 11.52 -13.41
C ALA A 265 11.52 10.51 -12.81
N ASP A 266 11.53 10.43 -11.48
CA ASP A 266 12.05 9.27 -10.75
C ASP A 266 10.91 8.26 -10.57
N PHE A 267 11.13 7.03 -11.02
CA PHE A 267 10.22 5.90 -10.90
C PHE A 267 10.71 4.96 -9.81
N TYR A 268 9.87 4.67 -8.82
CA TYR A 268 10.20 3.87 -7.65
C TYR A 268 9.38 2.59 -7.66
N GLY A 269 10.06 1.45 -7.54
CA GLY A 269 9.40 0.16 -7.41
C GLY A 269 10.35 -1.00 -7.62
N THR A 270 9.82 -2.17 -7.97
CA THR A 270 10.63 -3.38 -8.07
C THR A 270 11.08 -3.64 -9.49
N ILE A 271 12.33 -4.08 -9.65
CA ILE A 271 12.91 -4.45 -10.94
C ILE A 271 12.95 -5.96 -11.06
N THR A 272 12.35 -6.47 -12.14
CA THR A 272 12.44 -7.88 -12.53
C THR A 272 13.21 -8.00 -13.84
N VAL A 273 13.94 -9.10 -13.99
CA VAL A 273 14.70 -9.42 -15.21
C VAL A 273 14.16 -10.73 -15.75
N ASN A 274 13.73 -10.73 -17.02
CA ASN A 274 13.24 -11.94 -17.65
C ASN A 274 14.40 -12.87 -18.09
N GLU A 275 14.05 -14.04 -18.62
CA GLU A 275 15.01 -15.05 -19.11
C GLU A 275 15.93 -14.54 -20.25
N HIS A 276 15.57 -13.43 -20.89
CA HIS A 276 16.34 -12.79 -21.96
C HIS A 276 17.22 -11.63 -21.44
N GLY A 277 17.29 -11.42 -20.13
CA GLY A 277 18.07 -10.34 -19.54
C GLY A 277 17.42 -8.95 -19.65
N ILE A 278 16.16 -8.86 -20.08
CA ILE A 278 15.45 -7.59 -20.23
C ILE A 278 14.82 -7.23 -18.88
N ALA A 279 15.18 -6.04 -18.37
CA ALA A 279 14.64 -5.50 -17.14
C ALA A 279 13.28 -4.81 -17.37
N SER A 280 12.38 -4.96 -16.41
CA SER A 280 11.12 -4.20 -16.33
C SER A 280 10.85 -3.80 -14.88
N MET A 281 10.08 -2.73 -14.67
CA MET A 281 9.77 -2.23 -13.33
C MET A 281 8.27 -2.33 -13.06
N ASN A 282 7.89 -2.89 -11.91
CA ASN A 282 6.58 -2.62 -11.32
C ASN A 282 6.74 -1.39 -10.43
N CYS A 283 6.21 -0.26 -10.88
CA CYS A 283 6.36 1.02 -10.22
C CYS A 283 5.16 1.30 -9.31
N PHE A 284 5.46 1.79 -8.11
CA PHE A 284 4.50 2.05 -7.05
C PHE A 284 4.44 3.53 -6.66
N LEU A 285 5.45 4.31 -7.08
CA LEU A 285 5.54 5.75 -6.86
C LEU A 285 6.28 6.40 -8.03
N VAL A 286 5.74 7.50 -8.53
CA VAL A 286 6.39 8.35 -9.52
C VAL A 286 6.54 9.75 -8.95
N VAL A 287 7.76 10.29 -9.04
CA VAL A 287 8.07 11.65 -8.58
C VAL A 287 8.56 12.45 -9.80
N PRO A 288 7.71 13.31 -10.38
CA PRO A 288 8.09 14.15 -11.50
C PRO A 288 9.26 15.06 -11.14
N ALA A 289 10.18 15.25 -12.09
CA ALA A 289 11.11 16.36 -12.03
C ALA A 289 10.31 17.62 -12.35
N VAL A 290 9.91 18.36 -11.31
CA VAL A 290 9.29 19.68 -11.51
C VAL A 290 10.26 20.50 -12.37
N ARG A 291 9.87 20.82 -13.61
CA ARG A 291 10.44 21.97 -14.31
C ARG A 291 9.83 23.16 -13.60
N PHE A 292 10.56 23.75 -12.64
CA PHE A 292 10.27 25.13 -12.29
C PHE A 292 10.40 25.91 -13.60
N GLY A 293 9.28 26.48 -14.07
CA GLY A 293 9.29 27.42 -15.17
C GLY A 293 10.27 28.53 -14.82
N GLY A 294 11.33 28.63 -15.59
CA GLY A 294 11.98 29.91 -15.79
C GLY A 294 11.07 30.74 -16.70
N ASP A 295 11.01 32.02 -16.35
CA ASP A 295 10.39 33.12 -17.08
C ASP A 295 10.53 33.05 -18.61
#